data_AF-A0A8H5I2U2-F1
#
_entry.id   AF-A0A8H5I2U2-F1
#
_cell.length_a   1.000
_cell.length_b   1.000
_cell.length_c   1.000
_cell.angle_alpha   90.00
_cell.angle_beta   90.00
_cell.angle_gamma   90.00
#
_symmetry.space_group_name_H-M   'P 1'
#
loop_
_entity.id
_entity.type
_entity.pdbx_description
1 polymer ?
#
loop_
_entity_poly.entity_id
_entity_poly.type
_entity_poly.pdbx_seq_one_letter_code
_entity_poly.pdbx_strand_id
1 'polypeptide(L)'
;METVADVSSYTSARLNNPISVSLLVHTSMIRSTGQTDSALIVQWHQELALRTIRLSAASPGREHDGRRCTVLMAACRLQDVFFVKLHQLCCMWSIDKASVYEILDYLAAPDAISFALEELHKILNGGDSACCDLEWFANFPYPARRMLTSFPERSLAIDIAEFTAKFASFWHSLLDRAEAHDRPVLGVELRDTLHCPSPLLRYILFVTSCLQIGIVTGPEAILLDEDFEIGEDEGDSFGSETVRQALATEQACFIERQSCREARLQ
;
A
#
# COMPACT_ATOMS: atom_id res chain seq x y z
N MET A 1 54.60 -30.91 -45.15
CA MET A 1 54.52 -30.86 -43.68
C MET A 1 53.08 -30.52 -43.36
N GLU A 2 52.22 -31.54 -43.33
CA GLU A 2 51.99 -32.41 -42.15
C GLU A 2 51.21 -31.66 -41.06
N THR A 3 50.09 -32.12 -40.50
CA THR A 3 49.08 -33.16 -40.78
C THR A 3 48.19 -33.17 -39.53
N VAL A 4 46.86 -33.23 -39.71
CA VAL A 4 45.94 -34.15 -38.98
C VAL A 4 45.55 -33.75 -37.53
N ALA A 5 44.30 -33.82 -37.04
CA ALA A 5 43.06 -34.52 -37.38
C ALA A 5 41.87 -33.56 -37.11
N ASP A 6 40.71 -33.51 -37.79
CA ASP A 6 39.75 -34.50 -38.31
C ASP A 6 39.05 -35.38 -37.27
N VAL A 7 37.77 -35.65 -37.59
CA VAL A 7 36.82 -36.65 -37.06
C VAL A 7 35.96 -36.18 -35.87
N SER A 8 34.63 -36.26 -35.85
CA SER A 8 33.53 -36.55 -36.78
C SER A 8 32.27 -36.54 -35.88
N SER A 9 31.22 -35.77 -36.17
CA SER A 9 29.93 -36.23 -36.75
C SER A 9 28.96 -37.02 -35.85
N TYR A 10 27.68 -36.90 -36.23
CA TYR A 10 26.47 -37.65 -35.86
C TYR A 10 25.73 -37.15 -34.61
N THR A 11 24.41 -36.98 -34.54
CA THR A 11 23.24 -36.86 -35.46
C THR A 11 22.01 -36.95 -34.53
N SER A 12 20.89 -36.35 -34.94
CA SER A 12 19.51 -36.75 -34.57
C SER A 12 19.07 -36.44 -33.13
N ALA A 13 17.86 -35.97 -32.81
CA ALA A 13 16.57 -36.02 -33.48
C ALA A 13 15.76 -34.76 -33.08
N ARG A 14 15.04 -34.09 -34.00
CA ARG A 14 13.57 -34.19 -34.17
C ARG A 14 12.79 -34.53 -32.89
N LEU A 15 11.84 -33.65 -32.53
CA LEU A 15 10.41 -33.90 -32.28
C LEU A 15 9.81 -32.57 -31.74
N ASN A 16 9.01 -31.88 -32.55
CA ASN A 16 7.54 -31.83 -32.45
C ASN A 16 6.99 -30.78 -31.46
N ASN A 17 6.43 -29.73 -32.07
CA ASN A 17 5.30 -28.90 -31.64
C ASN A 17 4.18 -29.71 -30.92
N PRO A 18 3.06 -29.08 -30.49
CA PRO A 18 2.79 -28.13 -29.41
C PRO A 18 1.94 -28.83 -28.29
N ILE A 19 1.34 -28.06 -27.36
CA ILE A 19 0.15 -28.37 -26.51
C ILE A 19 0.40 -28.41 -24.99
N SER A 20 -0.52 -27.72 -24.30
CA SER A 20 -0.97 -27.89 -22.92
C SER A 20 -0.09 -27.37 -21.79
N VAL A 21 -0.44 -26.17 -21.32
CA VAL A 21 -0.50 -25.93 -19.88
C VAL A 21 -1.97 -26.09 -19.45
N SER A 22 -2.44 -27.33 -19.42
CA SER A 22 -3.48 -27.73 -18.48
C SER A 22 -2.79 -28.47 -17.36
N LEU A 23 -2.50 -27.77 -16.26
CA LEU A 23 -2.38 -28.43 -14.98
C LEU A 23 -3.43 -27.85 -14.03
N LEU A 24 -4.24 -28.78 -13.56
CA LEU A 24 -5.31 -28.66 -12.61
C LEU A 24 -5.01 -27.71 -11.46
N VAL A 25 -5.90 -26.75 -11.24
CA VAL A 25 -6.27 -26.35 -9.88
C VAL A 25 -7.63 -26.97 -9.61
N HIS A 26 -7.62 -28.21 -9.13
CA HIS A 26 -8.79 -28.76 -8.46
C HIS A 26 -8.84 -28.15 -7.05
N THR A 27 -9.99 -27.54 -6.74
CA THR A 27 -10.45 -27.16 -5.38
C THR A 27 -9.64 -26.02 -4.75
N SER A 28 -10.17 -24.80 -4.65
CA SER A 28 -11.43 -24.51 -3.97
C SER A 28 -12.30 -23.55 -4.79
N MET A 29 -13.48 -24.04 -5.21
CA MET A 29 -14.65 -23.18 -5.32
C MET A 29 -14.96 -22.66 -3.91
N ILE A 30 -14.37 -21.53 -3.54
CA ILE A 30 -15.04 -20.68 -2.55
C ILE A 30 -16.17 -20.04 -3.33
N ARG A 31 -17.38 -20.49 -2.98
CA ARG A 31 -18.65 -19.87 -3.34
C ARG A 31 -18.47 -18.36 -3.35
N SER A 32 -19.00 -17.72 -4.39
CA SER A 32 -19.42 -16.33 -4.35
C SER A 32 -20.44 -16.19 -3.21
N THR A 33 -19.99 -16.15 -1.96
CA THR A 33 -20.79 -15.69 -0.85
C THR A 33 -20.90 -14.19 -1.03
N GLY A 34 -22.11 -13.67 -1.12
CA GLY A 34 -22.40 -12.24 -1.03
C GLY A 34 -22.00 -11.72 0.35
N GLN A 35 -20.69 -11.68 0.60
CA GLN A 35 -20.06 -11.13 1.78
C GLN A 35 -19.95 -9.64 1.52
N THR A 36 -20.58 -8.84 2.38
CA THR A 36 -20.53 -7.38 2.28
C THR A 36 -19.10 -6.90 2.49
N ASP A 37 -18.71 -5.78 1.88
CA ASP A 37 -17.35 -5.22 1.99
C ASP A 37 -16.96 -5.01 3.47
N SER A 38 -17.93 -4.63 4.31
CA SER A 38 -17.77 -4.53 5.76
C SER A 38 -17.30 -5.84 6.43
N ALA A 39 -17.83 -7.00 6.03
CA ALA A 39 -17.43 -8.28 6.61
C ALA A 39 -16.02 -8.71 6.19
N LEU A 40 -15.58 -8.30 4.98
CA LEU A 40 -14.21 -8.54 4.51
C LEU A 40 -13.22 -7.65 5.25
N ILE A 41 -13.56 -6.38 5.45
CA ILE A 41 -12.72 -5.42 6.17
C ILE A 41 -12.49 -5.86 7.63
N VAL A 42 -13.52 -6.38 8.31
CA VAL A 42 -13.36 -6.94 9.66
C VAL A 42 -12.40 -8.14 9.66
N GLN A 43 -12.47 -9.00 8.66
CA GLN A 43 -11.55 -10.13 8.53
C GLN A 43 -10.10 -9.65 8.30
N TRP A 44 -9.91 -8.64 7.46
CA TRP A 44 -8.60 -8.04 7.20
C TRP A 44 -8.00 -7.43 8.47
N HIS A 45 -8.81 -6.72 9.25
CA HIS A 45 -8.40 -6.17 10.55
C HIS A 45 -7.94 -7.28 11.51
N GLN A 46 -8.71 -8.35 11.64
CA GLN A 46 -8.36 -9.50 12.47
C GLN A 46 -7.05 -10.17 12.03
N GLU A 47 -6.84 -10.33 10.72
CA GLU A 47 -5.62 -10.91 10.17
C GLU A 47 -4.38 -10.03 10.47
N LEU A 48 -4.51 -8.71 10.33
CA LEU A 48 -3.47 -7.75 10.71
C LEU A 48 -3.17 -7.76 12.21
N ALA A 49 -4.21 -7.86 13.06
CA ALA A 49 -4.02 -7.96 14.51
C ALA A 49 -3.27 -9.23 14.90
N LEU A 50 -3.61 -10.38 14.30
CA LEU A 50 -2.89 -11.63 14.50
C LEU A 50 -1.44 -11.55 14.01
N ARG A 51 -1.21 -10.90 12.86
CA ARG A 51 0.14 -10.72 12.34
C ARG A 51 0.98 -9.81 13.22
N THR A 52 0.39 -8.74 13.74
CA THR A 52 1.04 -7.84 14.70
C THR A 52 1.54 -8.61 15.91
N ILE A 53 0.72 -9.50 16.49
CA ILE A 53 1.14 -10.36 17.61
C ILE A 53 2.36 -11.22 17.25
N ARG A 54 2.42 -11.76 16.02
CA ARG A 54 3.55 -12.58 15.55
C ARG A 54 4.82 -11.75 15.34
N LEU A 55 4.68 -10.56 14.76
CA LEU A 55 5.79 -9.63 14.55
C LEU A 55 6.35 -9.11 15.88
N SER A 56 5.44 -8.78 16.80
CA SER A 56 5.75 -8.45 18.19
C SER A 56 6.39 -9.59 18.96
N ALA A 57 6.34 -10.84 18.48
CA ALA A 57 7.07 -11.97 19.09
C ALA A 57 8.47 -12.16 18.50
N ALA A 58 8.72 -11.62 17.30
CA ALA A 58 9.98 -11.73 16.57
C ALA A 58 10.95 -10.56 16.90
N SER A 59 12.21 -10.70 16.49
CA SER A 59 13.36 -9.83 16.83
C SER A 59 13.17 -8.33 16.50
N PRO A 60 13.96 -7.43 17.12
CA PRO A 60 13.86 -5.95 17.01
C PRO A 60 14.09 -5.32 15.62
N GLY A 61 14.20 -6.11 14.54
CA GLY A 61 14.25 -5.61 13.16
C GLY A 61 12.88 -5.49 12.48
N ARG A 62 11.78 -5.87 13.16
CA ARG A 62 10.42 -5.95 12.59
C ARG A 62 9.48 -4.83 13.04
N GLU A 63 10.01 -3.80 13.69
CA GLU A 63 9.21 -2.67 14.17
C GLU A 63 8.49 -1.93 13.03
N HIS A 64 9.13 -1.81 11.87
CA HIS A 64 8.54 -1.20 10.68
C HIS A 64 7.31 -1.98 10.19
N ASP A 65 7.37 -3.31 10.20
CA ASP A 65 6.23 -4.15 9.82
C ASP A 65 5.08 -4.02 10.84
N GLY A 66 5.40 -3.84 12.11
CA GLY A 66 4.42 -3.50 13.16
C GLY A 66 3.69 -2.18 12.86
N ARG A 67 4.43 -1.12 12.50
CA ARG A 67 3.84 0.18 12.12
C ARG A 67 2.97 0.06 10.86
N ARG A 68 3.41 -0.68 9.84
CA ARG A 68 2.59 -0.96 8.64
C ARG A 68 1.28 -1.64 9.00
N CYS A 69 1.33 -2.65 9.86
CA CYS A 69 0.11 -3.30 10.37
C CYS A 69 -0.80 -2.31 11.09
N THR A 70 -0.27 -1.44 11.96
CA THR A 70 -1.06 -0.39 12.64
C THR A 70 -1.77 0.52 11.64
N VAL A 71 -1.07 1.01 10.62
CA VAL A 71 -1.65 1.89 9.60
C VAL A 71 -2.72 1.15 8.78
N LEU A 72 -2.47 -0.10 8.38
CA LEU A 72 -3.47 -0.92 7.67
C LEU A 72 -4.68 -1.27 8.55
N MET A 73 -4.52 -1.46 9.87
CA MET A 73 -5.63 -1.66 10.80
C MET A 73 -6.47 -0.38 10.88
N ALA A 74 -5.84 0.80 10.95
CA ALA A 74 -6.56 2.07 10.90
C ALA A 74 -7.32 2.24 9.57
N ALA A 75 -6.73 1.86 8.44
CA ALA A 75 -7.42 1.83 7.15
C ALA A 75 -8.67 0.93 7.20
N CYS A 76 -8.57 -0.24 7.82
CA CYS A 76 -9.72 -1.12 8.00
C CYS A 76 -10.81 -0.49 8.88
N ARG A 77 -10.46 0.20 9.97
CA ARG A 77 -11.44 0.91 10.81
C ARG A 77 -12.20 1.99 10.03
N LEU A 78 -11.46 2.75 9.22
CA LEU A 78 -11.99 3.81 8.37
C LEU A 78 -12.71 3.28 7.11
N GLN A 79 -12.76 1.95 6.92
CA GLN A 79 -13.25 1.30 5.69
C GLN A 79 -12.54 1.80 4.42
N ASP A 80 -11.28 2.19 4.54
CA ASP A 80 -10.46 2.75 3.48
C ASP A 80 -9.84 1.65 2.61
N VAL A 81 -10.68 1.03 1.77
CA VAL A 81 -10.27 -0.02 0.83
C VAL A 81 -9.26 0.51 -0.19
N PHE A 82 -9.35 1.80 -0.56
CA PHE A 82 -8.40 2.44 -1.46
C PHE A 82 -6.99 2.38 -0.91
N PHE A 83 -6.78 2.81 0.33
CA PHE A 83 -5.46 2.76 0.95
C PHE A 83 -4.91 1.33 1.02
N VAL A 84 -5.74 0.37 1.43
CA VAL A 84 -5.33 -1.05 1.53
C VAL A 84 -4.85 -1.58 0.18
N LYS A 85 -5.56 -1.27 -0.92
CA LYS A 85 -5.18 -1.70 -2.27
C LYS A 85 -3.97 -0.97 -2.81
N LEU A 86 -3.88 0.34 -2.60
CA LEU A 86 -2.71 1.11 -3.00
C LEU A 86 -1.46 0.62 -2.27
N HIS A 87 -1.55 0.35 -0.96
CA HIS A 87 -0.46 -0.23 -0.19
C HIS A 87 -0.03 -1.59 -0.76
N GLN A 88 -0.98 -2.48 -1.07
CA GLN A 88 -0.68 -3.74 -1.73
C GLN A 88 0.10 -3.54 -3.05
N LEU A 89 -0.34 -2.60 -3.90
CA LEU A 89 0.37 -2.24 -5.14
C LEU A 89 1.77 -1.70 -4.88
N CYS A 90 1.96 -0.83 -3.89
CA CYS A 90 3.28 -0.33 -3.50
C CYS A 90 4.22 -1.46 -3.03
N CYS A 91 3.71 -2.46 -2.31
CA CYS A 91 4.50 -3.62 -1.91
C CYS A 91 4.81 -4.54 -3.11
N MET A 92 3.83 -4.75 -4.01
CA MET A 92 4.05 -5.49 -5.25
C MET A 92 5.10 -4.82 -6.14
N TRP A 93 5.07 -3.49 -6.24
CA TRP A 93 6.02 -2.70 -7.03
C TRP A 93 7.47 -2.94 -6.61
N SER A 94 7.72 -3.15 -5.31
CA SER A 94 9.05 -3.46 -4.79
C SER A 94 9.53 -4.88 -5.11
N ILE A 95 8.64 -5.80 -5.46
CA ILE A 95 8.94 -7.22 -5.69
C ILE A 95 8.91 -7.55 -7.19
N ASP A 96 7.85 -7.13 -7.87
CA ASP A 96 7.56 -7.43 -9.27
C ASP A 96 6.85 -6.26 -9.94
N LYS A 97 7.65 -5.33 -10.49
CA LYS A 97 7.14 -4.18 -11.26
C LYS A 97 6.34 -4.60 -12.49
N ALA A 98 6.68 -5.74 -13.13
CA ALA A 98 6.02 -6.17 -14.36
C ALA A 98 4.54 -6.51 -14.10
N SER A 99 4.26 -7.26 -13.03
CA SER A 99 2.87 -7.54 -12.62
C SER A 99 2.07 -6.26 -12.33
N VAL A 100 2.70 -5.23 -11.75
CA VAL A 100 2.01 -3.96 -11.47
C VAL A 100 1.68 -3.20 -12.76
N TYR A 101 2.58 -3.20 -13.74
CA TYR A 101 2.26 -2.67 -15.06
C TYR A 101 1.10 -3.44 -15.68
N GLU A 102 1.11 -4.76 -15.68
CA GLU A 102 -0.02 -5.55 -16.23
C GLU A 102 -1.38 -5.19 -15.59
N ILE A 103 -1.39 -4.81 -14.31
CA ILE A 103 -2.61 -4.35 -13.61
C ILE A 103 -3.05 -2.95 -14.07
N LEU A 104 -2.12 -2.03 -14.33
CA LEU A 104 -2.39 -0.59 -14.50
C LEU A 104 -2.17 -0.04 -15.93
N ASP A 105 -1.56 -0.79 -16.83
CA ASP A 105 -1.06 -0.32 -18.15
C ASP A 105 -2.16 0.28 -19.03
N TYR A 106 -3.39 -0.22 -18.91
CA TYR A 106 -4.54 0.30 -19.66
C TYR A 106 -5.24 1.51 -19.00
N LEU A 107 -4.82 1.90 -17.80
CA LEU A 107 -5.46 2.95 -16.99
C LEU A 107 -4.56 4.17 -16.75
N ALA A 108 -3.23 4.00 -16.72
CA ALA A 108 -2.28 5.08 -16.49
C ALA A 108 -1.01 4.91 -17.32
N ALA A 109 -0.34 6.03 -17.65
CA ALA A 109 0.91 5.99 -18.40
C ALA A 109 2.04 5.32 -17.57
N PRO A 110 2.89 4.46 -18.18
CA PRO A 110 3.96 3.75 -17.47
C PRO A 110 4.90 4.65 -16.65
N ASP A 111 5.25 5.81 -17.18
CA ASP A 111 6.12 6.77 -16.49
C ASP A 111 5.44 7.36 -15.24
N ALA A 112 4.13 7.61 -15.31
CA ALA A 112 3.36 8.10 -14.17
C ALA A 112 3.22 7.02 -13.09
N ILE A 113 2.98 5.76 -13.48
CA ILE A 113 2.95 4.61 -12.56
C ILE A 113 4.29 4.49 -11.84
N SER A 114 5.40 4.53 -12.59
CA SER A 114 6.74 4.43 -12.03
C SER A 114 7.01 5.49 -11.00
N PHE A 115 6.82 6.75 -11.40
CA PHE A 115 7.09 7.89 -10.54
C PHE A 115 6.23 7.83 -9.28
N ALA A 116 4.92 7.65 -9.43
CA ALA A 116 4.00 7.70 -8.30
C ALA A 116 4.28 6.56 -7.30
N LEU A 117 4.46 5.32 -7.77
CA LEU A 117 4.70 4.20 -6.87
C LEU A 117 6.09 4.24 -6.24
N GLU A 118 7.11 4.75 -6.92
CA GLU A 118 8.43 4.97 -6.30
C GLU A 118 8.37 6.03 -5.20
N GLU A 119 7.68 7.13 -5.45
CA GLU A 119 7.57 8.21 -4.48
C GLU A 119 6.67 7.85 -3.30
N LEU A 120 5.51 7.22 -3.55
CA LEU A 120 4.64 6.68 -2.51
C LEU A 120 5.35 5.60 -1.69
N HIS A 121 6.18 4.76 -2.31
CA HIS A 121 6.96 3.79 -1.57
C HIS A 121 7.94 4.46 -0.60
N LYS A 122 8.58 5.58 -0.98
CA LYS A 122 9.44 6.35 -0.07
C LYS A 122 8.64 6.95 1.08
N ILE A 123 7.50 7.57 0.78
CA ILE A 123 6.63 8.21 1.77
C ILE A 123 6.12 7.18 2.79
N LEU A 124 5.59 6.05 2.31
CA LEU A 124 4.97 5.04 3.18
C LEU A 124 5.99 4.23 3.98
N ASN A 125 7.25 4.15 3.53
CA ASN A 125 8.29 3.35 4.17
C ASN A 125 9.41 4.16 4.83
N GLY A 126 9.36 5.50 4.75
CA GLY A 126 10.36 6.38 5.36
C GLY A 126 11.78 6.19 4.82
N GLY A 127 11.92 5.74 3.57
CA GLY A 127 13.21 5.41 2.96
C GLY A 127 13.90 4.14 3.49
N ASP A 128 13.25 3.39 4.38
CA ASP A 128 13.84 2.20 4.98
C ASP A 128 13.56 0.95 4.14
N SER A 129 14.60 0.48 3.44
CA SER A 129 14.52 -0.71 2.57
C SER A 129 14.42 -2.04 3.35
N ALA A 130 14.57 -2.02 4.68
CA ALA A 130 14.61 -3.21 5.52
C ALA A 130 13.21 -3.77 5.87
N CYS A 131 12.30 -3.85 4.90
CA CYS A 131 11.03 -4.54 5.12
C CYS A 131 11.22 -6.06 5.00
N CYS A 132 11.16 -6.74 6.15
CA CYS A 132 11.40 -8.18 6.23
C CYS A 132 10.25 -9.00 5.62
N ASP A 133 9.04 -8.44 5.56
CA ASP A 133 7.82 -9.17 5.17
C ASP A 133 7.09 -8.55 3.95
N LEU A 134 7.78 -7.87 3.04
CA LEU A 134 7.17 -7.27 1.82
C LEU A 134 6.30 -8.26 1.05
N GLU A 135 6.77 -9.51 0.93
CA GLU A 135 6.05 -10.56 0.21
C GLU A 135 4.66 -10.82 0.81
N TRP A 136 4.54 -10.74 2.14
CA TRP A 136 3.23 -10.89 2.77
C TRP A 136 2.32 -9.70 2.47
N PHE A 137 2.85 -8.47 2.58
CA PHE A 137 2.07 -7.26 2.30
C PHE A 137 1.64 -7.15 0.83
N ALA A 138 2.47 -7.63 -0.10
CA ALA A 138 2.11 -7.74 -1.52
C ALA A 138 0.98 -8.76 -1.78
N ASN A 139 0.76 -9.70 -0.86
CA ASN A 139 -0.29 -10.72 -0.92
C ASN A 139 -1.44 -10.49 0.08
N PHE A 140 -1.44 -9.34 0.76
CA PHE A 140 -2.53 -8.90 1.62
C PHE A 140 -3.32 -7.79 0.92
N PRO A 141 -4.66 -7.76 0.99
CA PRO A 141 -5.54 -8.68 1.71
C PRO A 141 -5.85 -9.98 0.97
N TYR A 142 -5.46 -10.08 -0.31
CA TYR A 142 -5.58 -11.30 -1.12
C TYR A 142 -4.31 -11.48 -1.94
N PRO A 143 -4.01 -12.71 -2.41
CA PRO A 143 -2.82 -12.96 -3.21
C PRO A 143 -2.71 -12.02 -4.41
N ALA A 144 -1.49 -11.55 -4.74
CA ALA A 144 -1.22 -10.62 -5.84
C ALA A 144 -1.83 -11.11 -7.17
N ARG A 145 -1.76 -12.42 -7.45
CA ARG A 145 -2.40 -13.04 -8.62
C ARG A 145 -3.91 -12.82 -8.70
N ARG A 146 -4.58 -12.71 -7.53
CA ARG A 146 -6.00 -12.42 -7.49
C ARG A 146 -6.22 -10.98 -7.89
N MET A 147 -5.34 -10.04 -7.55
CA MET A 147 -5.44 -8.65 -8.01
C MET A 147 -5.65 -8.57 -9.53
N LEU A 148 -4.86 -9.29 -10.33
CA LEU A 148 -5.05 -9.34 -11.80
C LEU A 148 -6.46 -9.81 -12.26
N THR A 149 -7.11 -10.67 -11.47
CA THR A 149 -8.41 -11.28 -11.81
C THR A 149 -9.61 -10.72 -11.04
N SER A 150 -9.32 -10.09 -9.91
CA SER A 150 -10.23 -9.62 -8.86
C SER A 150 -9.83 -8.22 -8.46
N PHE A 151 -9.49 -7.39 -9.43
CA PHE A 151 -9.65 -5.94 -9.40
C PHE A 151 -10.99 -5.67 -10.11
N PRO A 152 -12.15 -6.16 -9.60
CA PRO A 152 -13.38 -6.21 -10.37
C PRO A 152 -14.24 -4.96 -10.12
N GLU A 153 -13.94 -4.17 -9.09
CA GLU A 153 -14.47 -2.84 -8.87
C GLU A 153 -13.72 -1.90 -9.80
N ARG A 154 -14.20 -1.86 -11.04
CA ARG A 154 -13.74 -0.93 -12.06
C ARG A 154 -13.64 0.50 -11.53
N SER A 155 -14.52 0.91 -10.62
CA SER A 155 -14.46 2.20 -9.92
C SER A 155 -13.13 2.38 -9.18
N LEU A 156 -12.80 1.47 -8.25
CA LEU A 156 -11.57 1.57 -7.46
C LEU A 156 -10.31 1.53 -8.32
N ALA A 157 -10.34 0.75 -9.40
CA ALA A 157 -9.26 0.68 -10.37
C ALA A 157 -9.00 2.03 -11.05
N ILE A 158 -10.08 2.67 -11.50
CA ILE A 158 -10.05 3.98 -12.12
C ILE A 158 -9.58 5.03 -11.10
N ASP A 159 -10.08 4.98 -9.86
CA ASP A 159 -9.69 5.92 -8.81
C ASP A 159 -8.19 5.83 -8.51
N ILE A 160 -7.64 4.61 -8.39
CA ILE A 160 -6.20 4.41 -8.17
C ILE A 160 -5.39 4.94 -9.36
N ALA A 161 -5.82 4.65 -10.58
CA ALA A 161 -5.10 5.09 -11.78
C ALA A 161 -5.15 6.63 -11.96
N GLU A 162 -6.31 7.24 -11.72
CA GLU A 162 -6.47 8.69 -11.77
C GLU A 162 -5.63 9.36 -10.69
N PHE A 163 -5.70 8.87 -9.45
CA PHE A 163 -4.83 9.32 -8.37
C PHE A 163 -3.35 9.21 -8.75
N THR A 164 -2.92 8.05 -9.28
CA THR A 164 -1.53 7.81 -9.70
C THR A 164 -1.06 8.83 -10.74
N ALA A 165 -1.88 9.10 -11.75
CA ALA A 165 -1.57 10.07 -12.80
C ALA A 165 -1.50 11.51 -12.26
N LYS A 166 -2.45 11.90 -11.40
CA LYS A 166 -2.49 13.22 -10.77
C LYS A 166 -1.34 13.42 -9.79
N PHE A 167 -1.08 12.41 -8.95
CA PHE A 167 0.05 12.39 -8.03
C PHE A 167 1.37 12.59 -8.78
N ALA A 168 1.59 11.85 -9.87
CA ALA A 168 2.79 12.01 -10.68
C ALA A 168 2.95 13.39 -11.31
N SER A 169 1.84 14.06 -11.62
CA SER A 169 1.85 15.37 -12.27
C SER A 169 1.98 16.54 -11.29
N PHE A 170 1.40 16.42 -10.10
CA PHE A 170 1.16 17.57 -9.22
C PHE A 170 1.84 17.49 -7.86
N TRP A 171 2.29 16.32 -7.41
CA TRP A 171 2.80 16.16 -6.03
C TRP A 171 3.96 17.10 -5.70
N HIS A 172 5.00 17.15 -6.53
CA HIS A 172 6.13 18.07 -6.29
C HIS A 172 5.71 19.54 -6.35
N SER A 173 4.83 19.93 -7.27
CA SER A 173 4.33 21.31 -7.32
C SER A 173 3.54 21.68 -6.07
N LEU A 174 2.80 20.74 -5.48
CA LEU A 174 2.12 20.96 -4.19
C LEU A 174 3.12 21.18 -3.06
N LEU A 175 4.21 20.39 -3.02
CA LEU A 175 5.28 20.58 -2.04
C LEU A 175 6.00 21.92 -2.22
N ASP A 176 6.32 22.31 -3.46
CA ASP A 176 6.96 23.60 -3.75
C ASP A 176 6.08 24.77 -3.28
N ARG A 177 4.75 24.68 -3.47
CA ARG A 177 3.81 25.68 -2.96
C ARG A 177 3.74 25.67 -1.43
N ALA A 178 3.75 24.50 -0.81
CA ALA A 178 3.73 24.38 0.64
C ALA A 178 4.93 25.09 1.26
N GLU A 179 6.12 24.87 0.69
CA GLU A 179 7.36 25.53 1.10
C GLU A 179 7.33 27.04 0.84
N ALA A 180 6.88 27.47 -0.34
CA ALA A 180 6.80 28.89 -0.68
C ALA A 180 5.83 29.69 0.21
N HIS A 181 4.81 29.03 0.74
CA HIS A 181 3.77 29.66 1.57
C HIS A 181 3.89 29.36 3.07
N ASP A 182 4.90 28.57 3.47
CA ASP A 182 5.09 28.11 4.85
C ASP A 182 3.81 27.49 5.44
N ARG A 183 3.12 26.68 4.61
CA ARG A 183 1.83 26.05 4.97
C ARG A 183 1.75 24.65 4.37
N PRO A 184 1.33 23.63 5.13
CA PRO A 184 1.17 22.29 4.58
C PRO A 184 0.05 22.20 3.54
N VAL A 185 0.10 21.12 2.74
CA VAL A 185 -0.92 20.83 1.73
C VAL A 185 -2.17 20.27 2.41
N LEU A 186 -3.29 20.98 2.33
CA LEU A 186 -4.51 20.61 3.05
C LEU A 186 -5.21 19.38 2.45
N GLY A 187 -6.03 18.69 3.26
CA GLY A 187 -6.81 17.51 2.84
C GLY A 187 -7.72 17.77 1.63
N VAL A 188 -8.35 18.95 1.58
CA VAL A 188 -9.16 19.39 0.43
C VAL A 188 -8.33 19.56 -0.85
N GLU A 189 -7.11 20.10 -0.74
CA GLU A 189 -6.22 20.25 -1.89
C GLU A 189 -5.77 18.89 -2.41
N LEU A 190 -5.48 17.94 -1.51
CA LEU A 190 -5.11 16.57 -1.87
C LEU A 190 -6.27 15.83 -2.52
N ARG A 191 -7.50 16.02 -2.02
CA ARG A 191 -8.70 15.46 -2.63
C ARG A 191 -8.94 16.03 -4.02
N ASP A 192 -8.96 17.35 -4.15
CA ASP A 192 -9.43 18.01 -5.36
C ASP A 192 -8.33 18.06 -6.45
N THR A 193 -7.06 18.17 -6.06
CA THR A 193 -5.93 18.23 -7.01
C THR A 193 -5.44 16.83 -7.37
N LEU A 194 -5.28 15.95 -6.37
CA LEU A 194 -4.74 14.60 -6.58
C LEU A 194 -5.82 13.57 -6.83
N HIS A 195 -7.10 13.92 -6.70
CA HIS A 195 -8.22 12.98 -6.79
C HIS A 195 -8.01 11.81 -5.81
N CYS A 196 -7.54 12.11 -4.60
CA CYS A 196 -7.25 11.10 -3.59
C CYS A 196 -8.50 10.84 -2.73
N PRO A 197 -9.21 9.70 -2.91
CA PRO A 197 -10.41 9.41 -2.12
C PRO A 197 -10.07 8.93 -0.70
N SER A 198 -8.85 8.46 -0.47
CA SER A 198 -8.44 7.88 0.82
C SER A 198 -8.21 8.98 1.87
N PRO A 199 -9.01 9.06 2.95
CA PRO A 199 -8.73 9.98 4.04
C PRO A 199 -7.40 9.67 4.74
N LEU A 200 -7.05 8.38 4.87
CA LEU A 200 -5.80 7.98 5.51
C LEU A 200 -4.57 8.40 4.69
N LEU A 201 -4.61 8.20 3.36
CA LEU A 201 -3.53 8.64 2.48
C LEU A 201 -3.40 10.16 2.46
N ARG A 202 -4.52 10.88 2.43
CA ARG A 202 -4.51 12.35 2.51
C ARG A 202 -3.85 12.83 3.80
N TYR A 203 -4.16 12.22 4.93
CA TYR A 203 -3.49 12.54 6.19
C TYR A 203 -1.98 12.25 6.14
N ILE A 204 -1.56 11.12 5.58
CA ILE A 204 -0.13 10.78 5.42
C ILE A 204 0.59 11.80 4.53
N LEU A 205 -0.02 12.21 3.41
CA LEU A 205 0.55 13.21 2.51
C LEU A 205 0.61 14.60 3.15
N PHE A 206 -0.43 14.97 3.92
CA PHE A 206 -0.44 16.19 4.73
C PHE A 206 0.74 16.19 5.71
N VAL A 207 0.90 15.14 6.52
CA VAL A 207 2.04 15.02 7.45
C VAL A 207 3.38 15.06 6.70
N THR A 208 3.47 14.44 5.54
CA THR A 208 4.67 14.50 4.68
C THR A 208 4.98 15.93 4.26
N SER A 209 3.96 16.72 3.90
CA SER A 209 4.14 18.13 3.57
C SER A 209 4.53 18.99 4.78
N CYS A 210 4.00 18.69 5.99
CA CYS A 210 4.44 19.33 7.22
C CYS A 210 5.94 19.10 7.47
N LEU A 211 6.40 17.86 7.31
CA LEU A 211 7.80 17.50 7.49
C LEU A 211 8.71 18.22 6.49
N GLN A 212 8.26 18.40 5.24
CA GLN A 212 9.01 19.11 4.20
C GLN A 212 9.29 20.57 4.59
N ILE A 213 8.33 21.24 5.22
CA ILE A 213 8.47 22.65 5.66
C ILE A 213 9.00 22.78 7.10
N GLY A 214 9.47 21.68 7.71
CA GLY A 214 10.11 21.69 9.03
C GLY A 214 9.15 21.65 10.22
N ILE A 215 7.87 21.37 10.00
CA ILE A 215 6.86 21.20 11.06
C ILE A 215 6.88 19.73 11.51
N VAL A 216 7.61 19.45 12.60
CA VAL A 216 7.85 18.07 13.06
C VAL A 216 7.04 17.73 14.32
N THR A 217 6.96 18.63 15.32
CA THR A 217 6.21 18.43 16.58
C THR A 217 6.01 19.75 17.35
N GLY A 218 4.86 19.95 17.99
CA GLY A 218 4.60 21.08 18.88
C GLY A 218 3.10 21.44 18.99
N PRO A 219 2.72 22.49 19.74
CA PRO A 219 1.34 22.99 19.76
C PRO A 219 0.82 23.37 18.37
N GLU A 220 1.72 23.82 17.49
CA GLU A 220 1.45 24.15 16.09
C GLU A 220 1.01 22.93 15.27
N ALA A 221 1.56 21.75 15.55
CA ALA A 221 1.12 20.52 14.89
C ALA A 221 -0.33 20.15 15.27
N ILE A 222 -0.75 20.43 16.51
CA ILE A 222 -2.12 20.18 16.97
C ILE A 222 -3.11 21.10 16.26
N LEU A 223 -2.77 22.39 16.11
CA LEU A 223 -3.62 23.35 15.39
C LEU A 223 -3.74 23.01 13.90
N LEU A 224 -2.64 22.57 13.28
CA LEU A 224 -2.65 22.15 11.88
C LEU A 224 -3.44 20.86 11.66
N ASP A 225 -3.44 19.96 12.64
CA ASP A 225 -4.30 18.77 12.62
C ASP A 225 -5.79 19.17 12.68
N GLU A 226 -6.16 20.14 13.52
CA GLU A 226 -7.52 20.68 13.58
C GLU A 226 -7.92 21.34 12.25
N ASP A 227 -7.03 22.12 11.63
CA ASP A 227 -7.25 22.72 10.31
C ASP A 227 -7.43 21.67 9.20
N PHE A 228 -6.70 20.56 9.28
CA PHE A 228 -6.89 19.43 8.37
C PHE A 228 -8.29 18.82 8.54
N GLU A 229 -8.71 18.55 9.78
CA GLU A 229 -10.02 17.96 10.08
C GLU A 229 -11.18 18.90 9.68
N ILE A 230 -11.08 20.20 9.94
CA ILE A 230 -12.11 21.19 9.55
C ILE A 230 -12.29 21.24 8.03
N GLY A 231 -11.20 21.16 7.25
CA GLY A 231 -11.28 21.12 5.80
C GLY A 231 -11.92 19.83 5.25
N GLU A 232 -11.80 18.72 5.99
CA GLU A 232 -12.40 17.44 5.61
C GLU A 232 -13.92 17.38 5.87
N ASP A 233 -14.40 18.10 6.89
CA ASP A 233 -15.77 18.03 7.42
C ASP A 233 -16.84 18.81 6.63
N GLU A 234 -16.50 19.54 5.56
CA GLU A 234 -17.51 20.21 4.72
C GLU A 234 -18.39 19.22 3.92
N GLY A 235 -18.13 17.90 3.99
CA GLY A 235 -18.71 16.89 3.10
C GLY A 235 -19.57 15.77 3.68
N ASP A 236 -19.30 15.19 4.87
CA ASP A 236 -20.10 14.04 5.34
C ASP A 236 -20.00 13.72 6.85
N SER A 237 -21.17 13.45 7.44
CA SER A 237 -21.46 12.79 8.72
C SER A 237 -20.83 13.29 10.04
N PHE A 238 -21.62 14.07 10.79
CA PHE A 238 -21.53 14.23 12.26
C PHE A 238 -21.37 12.86 12.96
N GLY A 239 -20.18 12.57 13.51
CA GLY A 239 -19.93 11.40 14.37
C GLY A 239 -19.07 10.26 13.79
N SER A 240 -18.39 10.45 12.65
CA SER A 240 -17.38 9.49 12.17
C SER A 240 -16.08 9.59 12.99
N GLU A 241 -15.41 8.46 13.22
CA GLU A 241 -14.05 8.41 13.80
C GLU A 241 -13.07 9.14 12.87
N THR A 242 -12.26 10.07 13.40
CA THR A 242 -11.26 10.78 12.57
C THR A 242 -10.06 9.89 12.27
N VAL A 243 -9.30 10.22 11.22
CA VAL A 243 -8.08 9.47 10.86
C VAL A 243 -7.10 9.40 12.04
N ARG A 244 -6.97 10.51 12.77
CA ARG A 244 -6.13 10.59 13.96
C ARG A 244 -6.62 9.67 15.06
N GLN A 245 -7.91 9.66 15.34
CA GLN A 245 -8.50 8.79 16.35
C GLN A 245 -8.30 7.31 16.01
N ALA A 246 -8.48 6.93 14.74
CA ALA A 246 -8.23 5.56 14.27
C ALA A 246 -6.75 5.16 14.43
N LEU A 247 -5.82 6.01 14.01
CA LEU A 247 -4.37 5.77 14.15
C LEU A 247 -3.95 5.71 15.63
N ALA A 248 -4.42 6.63 16.46
CA ALA A 248 -4.10 6.67 17.89
C ALA A 248 -4.60 5.41 18.61
N THR A 249 -5.83 4.96 18.28
CA THR A 249 -6.41 3.74 18.83
C THR A 249 -5.56 2.51 18.50
N GLU A 250 -5.22 2.33 17.23
CA GLU A 250 -4.43 1.16 16.81
C GLU A 250 -2.99 1.21 17.35
N GLN A 251 -2.40 2.41 17.45
CA GLN A 251 -1.08 2.58 18.04
C GLN A 251 -1.09 2.28 19.54
N ALA A 252 -2.11 2.73 20.29
CA ALA A 252 -2.26 2.40 21.71
C ALA A 252 -2.41 0.88 21.91
N CYS A 253 -3.24 0.22 21.09
CA CYS A 253 -3.37 -1.24 21.11
C CYS A 253 -2.05 -1.95 20.78
N PHE A 254 -1.25 -1.42 19.85
CA PHE A 254 0.08 -1.97 19.55
C PHE A 254 1.01 -1.88 20.76
N ILE A 255 1.09 -0.71 21.41
CA ILE A 255 1.95 -0.49 22.59
C ILE A 255 1.53 -1.41 23.75
N GLU A 256 0.24 -1.53 24.02
CA GLU A 256 -0.28 -2.41 25.07
C GLU A 256 0.11 -3.88 24.86
N ARG A 257 0.03 -4.37 23.61
CA ARG A 257 0.44 -5.73 23.24
C ARG A 257 1.94 -5.95 23.44
N GLN A 258 2.78 -4.95 23.17
CA GLN A 258 4.23 -5.01 23.43
C GLN A 258 4.52 -5.03 24.93
N SER A 259 3.89 -4.15 25.71
CA SER A 259 4.09 -4.07 27.16
C SER A 259 3.67 -5.35 27.89
N CYS A 260 2.54 -5.95 27.49
CA CYS A 260 2.10 -7.25 28.03
C CYS A 260 3.09 -8.39 27.76
N ARG A 261 3.88 -8.32 26.67
CA ARG A 261 4.92 -9.30 26.36
C ARG A 261 6.11 -9.16 27.31
N GLU A 262 6.59 -7.94 27.49
CA GLU A 262 7.75 -7.66 28.35
C GLU A 262 7.48 -8.12 29.79
N ALA A 263 6.27 -7.89 30.30
CA ALA A 263 5.85 -8.34 31.63
C ALA A 263 5.73 -9.87 31.79
N ARG A 264 5.61 -10.64 30.69
CA ARG A 264 5.56 -12.12 30.72
C ARG A 264 6.93 -12.78 30.58
N LEU A 265 7.95 -12.02 30.21
CA LEU A 265 9.33 -12.52 30.04
C LEU A 265 10.21 -12.22 31.26
N GLN A 266 9.68 -11.47 32.25
CA GLN A 266 10.28 -11.21 33.55
C GLN A 266 9.73 -12.17 34.61
#